data_AF-A0A356TE88-F1
#
_entry.id   AF-A0A356TE88-F1
#
_cell.length_a   1.000
_cell.length_b   1.000
_cell.length_c   1.000
_cell.angle_alpha   90.00
_cell.angle_beta   90.00
_cell.angle_gamma   90.00
#
_symmetry.space_group_name_H-M   'P 1'
#
loop_
_entity.id
_entity.type
_entity.pdbx_description
1 polymer ?
#
loop_
_entity_poly.entity_id
_entity_poly.type
_entity_poly.pdbx_seq_one_letter_code
_entity_poly.pdbx_strand_id
1 'polypeptide(L)' 'GCDDGNRVDDDTCTNACTRARCGDGVLQSGEECDDGNTDPSDTCTTACRAAVCGDGFLQVGVEACDDGN' A
#
# COMPACT_ATOMS: atom_id res chain seq x y z
N GLY A 1 -20.59 -3.62 -3.03
CA GLY A 1 -20.16 -4.27 -1.77
C GLY A 1 -19.44 -5.54 -2.12
N CYS A 2 -18.43 -5.89 -1.33
CA CYS A 2 -17.75 -7.17 -1.36
C CYS A 2 -18.21 -7.98 -0.13
N ASP A 3 -18.37 -9.29 -0.26
CA ASP A 3 -18.63 -10.21 0.85
C ASP A 3 -18.02 -11.56 0.44
N ASP A 4 -17.02 -11.99 1.17
CA ASP A 4 -16.25 -13.22 0.93
C ASP A 4 -16.58 -14.31 1.98
N GLY A 5 -17.48 -14.01 2.92
CA GLY A 5 -18.04 -14.98 3.87
C GLY A 5 -17.13 -15.34 5.03
N ASN A 6 -16.09 -14.56 5.33
CA ASN A 6 -15.21 -14.80 6.48
C ASN A 6 -15.06 -13.54 7.37
N ARG A 7 -14.15 -13.56 8.37
CA ARG A 7 -13.87 -12.39 9.23
C ARG A 7 -12.40 -11.93 9.23
N VAL A 8 -11.70 -12.15 8.14
CA VAL A 8 -10.28 -11.86 7.93
C VAL A 8 -10.20 -10.59 7.10
N ASP A 9 -9.46 -9.59 7.59
CA ASP A 9 -9.33 -8.30 6.90
C ASP A 9 -8.21 -8.27 5.86
N ASP A 10 -7.27 -9.22 5.90
CA ASP A 10 -6.06 -9.36 5.07
C ASP A 10 -6.30 -10.23 3.80
N ASP A 11 -7.53 -10.25 3.28
CA ASP A 11 -7.83 -10.93 2.02
C ASP A 11 -8.57 -10.03 1.01
N THR A 12 -9.06 -10.62 -0.09
CA THR A 12 -9.79 -9.90 -1.15
C THR A 12 -10.96 -9.02 -0.67
N CYS A 13 -11.44 -9.19 0.56
CA CYS A 13 -12.54 -8.47 1.15
C CYS A 13 -12.26 -8.04 2.59
N THR A 14 -12.55 -6.79 2.94
CA THR A 14 -12.49 -6.37 4.34
C THR A 14 -13.78 -6.69 5.08
N ASN A 15 -13.71 -6.77 6.40
CA ASN A 15 -14.86 -6.94 7.31
C ASN A 15 -15.87 -5.80 7.24
N ALA A 16 -15.51 -4.66 6.64
CA ALA A 16 -16.42 -3.57 6.31
C ALA A 16 -17.24 -3.82 5.02
N CYS A 17 -17.15 -5.03 4.45
CA CYS A 17 -17.78 -5.41 3.18
C CYS A 17 -17.34 -4.52 2.00
N THR A 18 -16.08 -4.08 2.05
CA THR A 18 -15.42 -3.34 0.97
C THR A 18 -14.33 -4.19 0.35
N ARG A 19 -14.05 -3.99 -0.95
CA ARG A 19 -12.89 -4.64 -1.55
C ARG A 19 -11.63 -4.09 -0.91
N ALA A 20 -10.75 -5.01 -0.51
CA ALA A 20 -9.39 -4.68 -0.15
C ALA A 20 -8.71 -3.90 -1.27
N ARG A 21 -7.94 -2.89 -0.89
CA ARG A 21 -7.17 -2.07 -1.81
C ARG A 21 -5.94 -1.52 -1.09
N CYS A 22 -4.91 -1.28 -1.88
CA CYS A 22 -3.77 -0.54 -1.42
C CYS A 22 -4.17 0.85 -0.89
N GLY A 23 -3.71 1.15 0.33
CA GLY A 23 -3.96 2.41 1.01
C GLY A 23 -5.25 2.43 1.81
N ASP A 24 -5.82 1.26 2.14
CA ASP A 24 -6.97 1.17 3.04
C ASP A 24 -6.59 0.99 4.52
N GLY A 25 -5.29 0.93 4.81
CA GLY A 25 -4.73 0.85 6.15
C GLY A 25 -4.71 -0.56 6.70
N VAL A 26 -5.06 -1.55 5.88
CA VAL A 26 -4.97 -2.96 6.20
C VAL A 26 -3.98 -3.59 5.24
N LEU A 27 -2.82 -4.00 5.76
CA LEU A 27 -1.89 -4.81 4.98
C LEU A 27 -2.62 -6.09 4.53
N GLN A 28 -2.66 -6.32 3.22
CA GLN A 28 -3.29 -7.48 2.57
C GLN A 28 -2.28 -8.53 2.12
N SER A 29 -2.73 -9.78 1.96
CA SER A 29 -1.91 -10.84 1.38
C SER A 29 -1.54 -10.52 -0.08
N GLY A 30 -0.30 -10.07 -0.30
CA GLY A 30 0.25 -9.69 -1.61
C GLY A 30 0.79 -8.26 -1.65
N GLU A 31 0.47 -7.45 -0.64
CA GLU A 31 1.03 -6.13 -0.39
C GLU A 31 2.33 -6.28 0.41
N GLU A 32 3.33 -5.46 0.10
CA GLU A 32 4.58 -5.40 0.88
C GLU A 32 4.48 -4.37 2.02
N CYS A 33 3.56 -3.42 1.89
CA CYS A 33 3.26 -2.35 2.84
C CYS A 33 1.82 -1.85 2.59
N ASP A 34 1.20 -1.23 3.60
CA ASP A 34 0.01 -0.36 3.46
C ASP A 34 0.10 0.68 4.59
N ASP A 35 0.22 1.96 4.23
CA ASP A 35 0.31 3.09 5.16
C ASP A 35 -1.01 3.87 5.32
N GLY A 36 -2.09 3.33 4.78
CA GLY A 36 -3.44 3.88 4.87
C GLY A 36 -3.68 5.08 3.97
N ASN A 37 -2.83 5.33 2.98
CA ASN A 37 -3.02 6.41 2.03
C ASN A 37 -2.55 6.05 0.61
N THR A 38 -2.67 6.99 -0.34
CA THR A 38 -2.28 6.80 -1.74
C THR A 38 -1.26 7.84 -2.19
N ASP A 39 -0.39 8.27 -1.28
CA ASP A 39 0.70 9.20 -1.53
C ASP A 39 1.96 8.42 -1.95
N PRO A 40 2.43 8.55 -3.20
CA PRO A 40 3.61 7.83 -3.65
C PRO A 40 4.92 8.39 -3.08
N SER A 41 4.89 9.51 -2.34
CA SER A 41 6.06 10.09 -1.67
C SER A 41 6.29 9.55 -0.25
N ASP A 42 5.41 8.67 0.23
CA ASP A 42 5.60 7.95 1.48
C ASP A 42 6.40 6.65 1.28
N THR A 43 6.80 6.03 2.39
CA THR A 43 7.57 4.79 2.37
C THR A 43 6.83 3.61 1.72
N CYS A 44 5.53 3.74 1.48
CA CYS A 44 4.72 2.78 0.74
C CYS A 44 4.17 3.41 -0.54
N THR A 45 4.49 2.82 -1.69
CA THR A 45 3.99 3.32 -2.97
C THR A 45 2.50 3.05 -3.14
N THR A 46 1.85 3.75 -4.06
CA THR A 46 0.43 3.49 -4.45
C THR A 46 0.14 2.10 -5.03
N ALA A 47 1.20 1.31 -5.28
CA ALA A 47 1.11 -0.09 -5.68
C ALA A 47 1.30 -1.06 -4.51
N CYS A 48 1.37 -0.55 -3.27
CA CYS A 48 1.65 -1.28 -2.04
C CYS A 48 2.94 -2.09 -2.10
N ARG A 49 3.94 -1.43 -2.69
CA ARG A 49 5.34 -1.85 -2.73
C ARG A 49 6.13 -0.92 -1.83
N ALA A 50 7.11 -1.49 -1.12
CA ALA A 50 8.07 -0.68 -0.39
C ALA A 50 8.74 0.30 -1.36
N ALA A 51 8.78 1.56 -0.98
CA ALA A 51 9.39 2.58 -1.79
C ALA A 51 10.91 2.36 -1.85
N VAL A 52 11.51 2.59 -3.01
CA VAL A 52 12.93 2.31 -3.27
C VAL A 52 13.56 3.46 -4.03
N CYS A 53 14.82 3.73 -3.69
CA CYS A 53 15.63 4.74 -4.38
C CYS A 53 15.59 4.53 -5.89
N GLY A 54 15.28 5.59 -6.63
CA GLY A 54 15.22 5.58 -8.09
C GLY A 54 13.92 5.04 -8.69
N ASP A 55 12.84 4.96 -7.93
CA ASP A 55 11.51 4.56 -8.42
C ASP A 55 10.72 5.69 -9.10
N GLY A 56 11.29 6.90 -9.18
CA GLY A 56 10.66 8.05 -9.80
C GLY A 56 9.82 8.90 -8.84
N PHE A 57 9.87 8.62 -7.53
CA PHE A 57 9.28 9.43 -6.49
C PHE A 57 10.30 9.78 -5.40
N LEU A 58 10.24 11.00 -4.85
CA LEU A 58 11.10 11.39 -3.73
C LEU A 58 10.44 11.02 -2.42
N GLN A 59 10.90 9.96 -1.74
CA GLN A 59 10.41 9.61 -0.40
C GLN A 59 11.33 10.07 0.73
N VAL A 60 10.93 11.14 1.41
CA VAL A 60 11.73 11.75 2.49
C VAL A 60 11.91 10.76 3.63
N GLY A 61 13.16 10.32 3.84
CA GLY A 61 13.53 9.36 4.90
C GLY A 61 13.81 7.94 4.39
N VAL A 62 13.42 7.61 3.15
CA VAL A 62 13.92 6.44 2.40
C VAL A 62 15.06 6.88 1.50
N GLU A 63 14.88 8.00 0.79
CA GLU A 63 15.88 8.64 -0.06
C GLU A 63 15.95 10.16 0.16
N ALA A 64 17.15 10.71 -0.02
CA ALA A 64 17.37 12.16 0.08
C ALA A 64 17.11 12.89 -1.26
N CYS A 65 17.15 12.14 -2.36
CA CYS A 65 16.91 12.56 -3.72
C CYS A 65 16.51 11.34 -4.55
N ASP A 66 15.56 11.53 -5.47
CA ASP A 66 15.21 10.54 -6.49
C ASP A 66 15.93 10.94 -7.78
N ASP A 67 17.10 10.34 -7.99
CA ASP A 67 17.91 10.56 -9.19
C ASP A 67 17.64 9.51 -10.28
N GLY A 68 16.61 8.67 -10.09
CA GLY A 68 16.19 7.65 -11.03
C GLY A 68 17.26 6.59 -11.36
N ASN A 69 18.25 6.36 -10.48
CA ASN A 69 19.31 5.35 -10.65
C ASN A 69 19.52 4.44 -9.43
#